data_AF-A0A069DNT0-F1
#
_entry.id   AF-A0A069DNT0-F1
#
_cell.length_a   1.000
_cell.length_b   1.000
_cell.length_c   1.000
_cell.angle_alpha   90.00
_cell.angle_beta   90.00
_cell.angle_gamma   90.00
#
_symmetry.space_group_name_H-M   'P 1'
#
loop_
_entity.id
_entity.type
_entity.pdbx_description
1 polymer ?
#
loop_
_entity_poly.entity_id
_entity_poly.type
_entity_poly.pdbx_seq_one_letter_code
_entity_poly.pdbx_strand_id
1 'polypeptide(L)'
;KASRRFYRVDSAHDLSAVMDRGLSAAQNNRWTFEVAWEVANKVGGIYTVIRSKAYVSTEELGDQYCLLGPYKEHCARTEVEEAEFSNETPLHIAVTRMREQGFQLHT
;
A
#
# COMPACT_ATOMS: atom_id res chain seq x y z
N LYS A 1 -0.44 -33.76 20.86
CA LYS A 1 -0.01 -32.46 21.47
C LYS A 1 -0.95 -31.38 20.95
N ALA A 2 -1.59 -30.66 21.87
CA ALA A 2 -2.91 -30.03 21.68
C ALA A 2 -2.92 -28.84 20.70
N SER A 3 -3.83 -28.92 19.72
CA SER A 3 -4.37 -27.77 19.00
C SER A 3 -5.30 -27.01 19.96
N ARG A 4 -4.74 -26.09 20.75
CA ARG A 4 -5.56 -25.06 21.43
C ARG A 4 -5.68 -23.89 20.48
N ARG A 5 -6.78 -23.88 19.72
CA ARG A 5 -7.24 -22.71 19.00
C ARG A 5 -7.63 -21.68 20.07
N PHE A 6 -6.77 -20.70 20.31
CA PHE A 6 -7.07 -19.56 21.18
C PHE A 6 -8.16 -18.73 20.48
N TYR A 7 -9.43 -18.97 20.82
CA TYR A 7 -10.47 -17.99 20.55
C TYR A 7 -10.22 -16.82 21.51
N ARG A 8 -9.67 -15.72 20.97
CA ARG A 8 -9.70 -14.44 21.67
C ARG A 8 -11.16 -14.03 21.79
N VAL A 9 -11.61 -13.85 23.03
CA VAL A 9 -12.89 -13.23 23.37
C VAL A 9 -12.90 -11.81 22.79
N ASP A 10 -14.03 -11.43 22.20
CA ASP A 10 -14.25 -10.34 21.26
C ASP A 10 -13.53 -9.00 21.58
N SER A 11 -12.62 -8.63 20.67
CA SER A 11 -12.10 -7.26 20.49
C SER A 11 -12.72 -6.57 19.25
N ALA A 12 -13.80 -7.15 18.70
CA ALA A 12 -14.36 -6.76 17.40
C ALA A 12 -14.80 -5.28 17.34
N HIS A 13 -15.20 -4.70 18.48
CA HIS A 13 -15.56 -3.28 18.57
C HIS A 13 -14.37 -2.31 18.42
N ASP A 14 -13.16 -2.73 18.79
CA ASP A 14 -11.96 -1.88 18.72
C ASP A 14 -11.39 -1.86 17.30
N LEU A 15 -11.43 -3.01 16.61
CA LEU A 15 -10.93 -3.13 15.25
C LEU A 15 -11.78 -2.36 14.23
N SER A 16 -13.09 -2.19 14.46
CA SER A 16 -13.93 -1.39 13.55
C SER A 16 -13.56 0.09 13.53
N ALA A 17 -12.95 0.61 14.61
CA ALA A 17 -12.48 1.99 14.66
C ALA A 17 -11.18 2.21 13.85
N VAL A 18 -10.46 1.13 13.54
CA VAL A 18 -9.15 1.16 12.87
C VAL A 18 -9.26 0.64 11.42
N MET A 19 -10.12 -0.34 11.16
CA MET A 19 -10.36 -0.96 9.85
C MET A 19 -11.44 -0.21 9.08
N ASP A 20 -11.24 1.09 8.88
CA ASP A 20 -12.22 1.99 8.27
C ASP A 20 -11.91 2.34 6.80
N ARG A 21 -11.05 1.53 6.15
CA ARG A 21 -10.58 1.75 4.77
C ARG A 21 -9.98 3.13 4.56
N GLY A 22 -9.29 3.67 5.57
CA GLY A 22 -8.56 4.92 5.48
C GLY A 22 -9.39 6.18 5.70
N LEU A 23 -10.66 6.09 6.11
CA LEU A 23 -11.51 7.26 6.34
C LEU A 23 -10.90 8.19 7.40
N SER A 24 -10.51 7.64 8.55
CA SER A 24 -9.82 8.38 9.61
C SER A 24 -8.45 8.89 9.14
N ALA A 25 -7.72 8.11 8.34
CA ALA A 25 -6.43 8.54 7.81
C ALA A 25 -6.57 9.76 6.90
N ALA A 26 -7.55 9.76 5.99
CA ALA A 26 -7.83 10.85 5.06
C ALA A 26 -8.28 12.12 5.80
N GLN A 27 -9.19 11.99 6.77
CA GLN A 27 -9.66 13.12 7.59
C GLN A 27 -8.53 13.82 8.36
N ASN A 28 -7.52 13.06 8.77
CA ASN A 28 -6.37 13.56 9.53
C ASN A 28 -5.14 13.85 8.64
N ASN A 29 -5.28 13.77 7.30
CA ASN A 29 -4.18 13.89 6.34
C ASN A 29 -2.95 13.02 6.71
N ARG A 30 -3.21 11.79 7.16
CA ARG A 30 -2.18 10.80 7.49
C ARG A 30 -1.90 9.92 6.27
N TRP A 31 -0.64 9.84 5.86
CA TRP A 31 -0.19 9.03 4.73
C TRP A 31 0.83 7.99 5.18
N THR A 32 0.78 6.81 4.58
CA THR A 32 1.73 5.73 4.85
C THR A 32 2.36 5.26 3.55
N PHE A 33 3.69 5.33 3.46
CA PHE A 33 4.45 4.81 2.34
C PHE A 33 5.27 3.61 2.81
N GLU A 34 5.01 2.43 2.27
CA GLU A 34 5.79 1.23 2.53
C GLU A 34 6.74 0.97 1.34
N VAL A 35 8.04 1.08 1.61
CA VAL A 35 9.08 1.09 0.58
C VAL A 35 9.91 -0.17 0.69
N ALA A 36 10.02 -0.93 -0.40
CA ALA A 36 10.90 -2.08 -0.45
C ALA A 36 11.38 -2.38 -1.87
N TRP A 37 12.52 -3.07 -1.94
CA TRP A 37 13.07 -3.55 -3.21
C TRP A 37 12.14 -4.54 -3.94
N GLU A 38 11.34 -5.27 -3.17
CA GLU A 38 10.47 -6.35 -3.68
C GLU A 38 9.01 -5.93 -3.90
N VAL A 39 8.69 -4.63 -3.81
CA VAL A 39 7.38 -4.12 -4.23
C VAL A 39 7.22 -4.35 -5.75
N ALA A 40 6.19 -5.10 -6.13
CA ALA A 40 5.91 -5.52 -7.52
C ALA A 40 7.14 -6.12 -8.25
N ASN A 41 8.07 -6.71 -7.48
CA ASN A 41 9.33 -7.25 -7.99
C ASN A 41 9.70 -8.49 -7.17
N LYS A 42 9.27 -9.66 -7.63
CA LYS A 42 9.48 -10.91 -6.88
C LYS A 42 10.94 -11.37 -6.91
N VAL A 43 11.65 -11.15 -5.82
CA VAL A 43 13.05 -11.63 -5.63
C VAL A 43 13.12 -12.73 -4.58
N GLY A 44 12.42 -12.57 -3.45
CA GLY A 44 12.53 -13.45 -2.30
C GLY A 44 11.31 -13.40 -1.39
N GLY A 45 11.54 -13.55 -0.09
CA GLY A 45 10.47 -13.66 0.91
C GLY A 45 9.75 -12.35 1.20
N ILE A 46 10.40 -11.20 0.98
CA ILE A 46 9.81 -9.88 1.28
C ILE A 46 8.61 -9.62 0.34
N TYR A 47 8.70 -10.02 -0.92
CA TYR A 47 7.58 -10.02 -1.85
C TYR A 47 6.34 -10.69 -1.25
N THR A 48 6.51 -11.88 -0.67
CA THR A 48 5.41 -12.64 -0.06
C THR A 48 4.86 -11.93 1.17
N VAL A 49 5.71 -11.31 1.99
CA VAL A 49 5.28 -10.52 3.15
C VAL A 49 4.42 -9.35 2.69
N ILE A 50 4.91 -8.52 1.77
CA ILE A 50 4.19 -7.34 1.27
C ILE A 50 2.87 -7.77 0.61
N ARG A 51 2.92 -8.75 -0.30
CA ARG A 51 1.73 -9.22 -1.02
C ARG A 51 0.66 -9.79 -0.08
N SER A 52 1.05 -10.54 0.95
CA SER A 52 0.09 -11.10 1.92
C SER A 52 -0.44 -10.06 2.92
N LYS A 53 0.34 -9.00 3.21
CA LYS A 53 -0.08 -7.88 4.08
C LYS A 53 -0.90 -6.82 3.34
N ALA A 54 -0.79 -6.72 2.02
CA ALA A 54 -1.44 -5.67 1.24
C ALA A 54 -2.94 -5.54 1.54
N TYR A 55 -3.67 -6.67 1.57
CA TYR A 55 -5.11 -6.68 1.86
C TYR A 55 -5.45 -6.02 3.20
N VAL A 56 -4.82 -6.46 4.30
CA VAL A 56 -5.11 -5.86 5.62
C VAL A 56 -4.66 -4.41 5.71
N SER A 57 -3.58 -4.05 5.02
CA SER A 57 -3.08 -2.66 4.99
C SER A 57 -4.09 -1.73 4.30
N THR A 58 -4.70 -2.18 3.19
CA THR A 58 -5.73 -1.41 2.49
C THR A 58 -7.07 -1.40 3.23
N GLU A 59 -7.41 -2.45 3.99
CA GLU A 59 -8.61 -2.43 4.84
C GLU A 59 -8.48 -1.43 6.01
N GLU A 60 -7.26 -1.16 6.49
CA GLU A 60 -6.97 -0.15 7.51
C GLU A 60 -6.85 1.26 6.90
N LEU A 61 -6.03 1.41 5.86
CA LEU A 61 -5.53 2.71 5.42
C LEU A 61 -6.10 3.17 4.07
N GLY A 62 -6.77 2.29 3.31
CA GLY A 62 -7.33 2.62 2.00
C GLY A 62 -6.34 3.31 1.07
N ASP A 63 -6.81 4.37 0.40
CA ASP A 63 -6.03 5.16 -0.56
C ASP A 63 -4.92 6.00 0.10
N GLN A 64 -4.87 6.07 1.44
CA GLN A 64 -3.79 6.74 2.18
C GLN A 64 -2.54 5.87 2.36
N TYR A 65 -2.56 4.64 1.83
CA TYR A 65 -1.43 3.71 1.84
C TYR A 65 -0.88 3.51 0.43
N CYS A 66 0.42 3.72 0.27
CA CYS A 66 1.11 3.56 -1.01
C CYS A 66 2.32 2.64 -0.85
N LEU A 67 2.53 1.77 -1.83
CA LEU A 67 3.75 1.00 -1.97
C LEU A 67 4.71 1.72 -2.92
N LEU A 68 6.00 1.75 -2.58
CA LEU A 68 7.04 2.31 -3.44
C LEU A 68 8.13 1.27 -3.68
N GLY A 69 8.49 1.06 -4.95
CA GLY A 69 9.51 0.10 -5.35
C GLY A 69 10.27 0.53 -6.59
N PRO A 70 11.36 -0.17 -6.92
CA PRO A 70 12.07 0.05 -8.17
C PRO A 70 11.22 -0.41 -9.35
N TYR A 71 11.16 0.40 -10.42
CA TYR A 71 10.51 -0.02 -11.65
C TYR A 71 11.34 -1.10 -12.36
N LYS A 72 10.75 -2.27 -12.56
CA LYS A 72 11.31 -3.40 -13.32
C LYS A 72 10.29 -3.78 -14.38
N GLU A 73 10.46 -3.27 -15.60
CA GLU A 73 9.53 -3.41 -16.72
C GLU A 73 8.93 -4.82 -16.87
N HIS A 74 9.78 -5.86 -16.80
CA HIS A 74 9.34 -7.25 -16.92
C HIS A 74 8.35 -7.69 -15.84
N CYS A 75 8.53 -7.26 -14.59
CA CYS A 75 7.59 -7.53 -13.49
C CYS A 75 6.38 -6.60 -13.54
N ALA A 76 6.64 -5.30 -13.76
CA ALA A 76 5.62 -4.26 -13.72
C ALA A 76 4.50 -4.54 -14.73
N ARG A 77 4.83 -4.94 -15.96
CA ARG A 77 3.84 -5.28 -17.01
C ARG A 77 2.82 -6.35 -16.59
N THR A 78 3.17 -7.20 -15.63
CA THR A 78 2.29 -8.30 -15.16
C THR A 78 1.68 -8.06 -13.80
N GLU A 79 2.28 -7.20 -12.98
CA GLU A 79 1.90 -7.02 -11.57
C GLU A 79 1.31 -5.64 -11.27
N VAL A 80 1.49 -4.67 -12.16
CA VAL A 80 1.06 -3.28 -11.98
C VAL A 80 0.14 -2.88 -13.12
N GLU A 81 -1.02 -2.34 -12.77
CA GLU A 81 -1.90 -1.66 -13.71
C GLU A 81 -1.52 -0.17 -13.70
N GLU A 82 -0.93 0.29 -14.79
CA GLU A 82 -0.52 1.70 -14.90
C GLU A 82 -1.75 2.61 -14.92
N ALA A 83 -1.74 3.62 -14.06
CA ALA A 83 -2.80 4.60 -13.94
C ALA A 83 -2.24 5.96 -13.51
N GLU A 84 -2.85 7.03 -14.00
CA GLU A 84 -2.52 8.38 -13.53
C GLU A 84 -3.39 8.74 -12.32
N PHE A 85 -2.78 9.40 -11.35
CA PHE A 85 -3.51 9.95 -10.21
C PHE A 85 -4.48 11.03 -10.69
N SER A 86 -5.63 11.13 -10.00
CA SER A 86 -6.60 12.19 -10.26
C SER A 86 -5.96 13.57 -10.12
N ASN A 87 -6.36 14.48 -11.00
CA ASN A 87 -5.88 15.86 -11.00
C ASN A 87 -6.06 16.50 -9.63
N GLU A 88 -5.13 17.38 -9.27
CA GLU A 88 -5.15 18.16 -8.02
C GLU A 88 -5.00 17.35 -6.72
N THR A 89 -4.76 16.03 -6.80
CA THR A 89 -4.40 15.23 -5.61
C THR A 89 -2.95 15.49 -5.17
N PRO A 90 -2.62 15.34 -3.87
CA PRO A 90 -1.23 15.48 -3.40
C PRO A 90 -0.23 14.57 -4.11
N LEU A 91 -0.65 13.32 -4.42
CA LEU A 91 0.18 12.37 -5.16
C LEU A 91 0.41 12.83 -6.60
N HIS A 92 -0.63 13.29 -7.31
CA HIS A 92 -0.50 13.84 -8.66
C HIS A 92 0.49 15.00 -8.70
N ILE A 93 0.39 15.94 -7.74
CA ILE A 93 1.30 17.09 -7.66
C ILE A 93 2.74 16.63 -7.38
N ALA A 94 2.93 15.69 -6.45
CA ALA A 94 4.25 15.16 -6.11
C ALA A 94 4.91 14.47 -7.30
N VAL A 95 4.18 13.56 -7.97
CA VAL A 95 4.68 12.83 -9.15
C VAL A 95 4.99 13.79 -10.29
N THR A 96 4.11 14.75 -10.57
CA THR A 96 4.34 15.75 -11.62
C THR A 96 5.61 16.54 -11.37
N ARG A 97 5.80 17.05 -10.14
CA ARG A 97 7.02 17.79 -9.77
C ARG A 97 8.29 16.95 -9.87
N MET A 98 8.22 15.67 -9.54
CA MET A 98 9.36 14.77 -9.70
C MET A 98 9.68 14.51 -11.17
N ARG A 99 8.65 14.33 -12.01
CA ARG A 99 8.81 14.19 -13.46
C ARG A 99 9.41 15.47 -14.08
N GLU A 100 8.99 16.65 -13.64
CA GLU A 100 9.57 17.95 -14.06
C GLU A 100 11.05 18.10 -13.72
N GLN A 101 11.51 17.45 -12.64
CA GLN A 101 12.92 17.41 -12.25
C GLN A 101 13.74 16.38 -13.05
N GLY A 102 13.11 15.64 -13.97
CA GLY A 102 13.75 14.64 -14.82
C GLY A 102 13.73 13.22 -14.26
N PHE A 103 13.02 12.96 -13.16
CA PHE A 103 12.84 11.60 -12.66
C PHE A 103 11.76 10.85 -13.44
N GLN A 104 12.02 9.59 -13.78
CA GLN A 104 11.04 8.72 -14.44
C GLN A 104 10.25 7.95 -13.39
N LEU A 105 9.01 8.38 -13.12
CA LEU A 105 8.08 7.71 -12.23
C LEU A 105 6.95 7.07 -13.04
N HIS A 106 6.72 5.79 -12.78
CA HIS A 106 5.59 5.01 -13.25
C HIS A 106 4.57 4.90 -12.12
N THR A 107 3.30 5.12 -12.43
CA THR A 107 2.18 5.14 -11.49
C THR A 107 1.07 4.24 -11.98
#